data_AF-A0A6A1TQB8-F1
#
_entry.id   AF-A0A6A1TQB8-F1
#
_cell.length_a   1.000
_cell.length_b   1.000
_cell.length_c   1.000
_cell.angle_alpha   90.00
_cell.angle_beta   90.00
_cell.angle_gamma   90.00
#
_symmetry.space_group_name_H-M   'P 1'
#
loop_
_entity.id
_entity.type
_entity.pdbx_description
1 polymer ?
#
loop_
_entity_poly.entity_id
_entity_poly.type
_entity_poly.pdbx_seq_one_letter_code
_entity_poly.pdbx_strand_id
1 'polypeptide(L)'
;MSAVSSLTDPGLVSAIDEISNSLPPLPTLIRYYDDFQESTHTIRAIANGKFIVETDGVWESLSVEAFGLCSAIYTHVVVDWFGRLDTTTVVVYHRNIRSFLVQNGAHSLAMLSVAEPYKALQIWTQHILPVATASQNWAIRAFLHSLCRLNIGAWSSPSAKIVRSLAGVKVDKYRVVRTADCFLPIDQQTAIANYIDDAQIALSHNPSALGDEQLRDVCMLAVSFQYALRPGQLARIELADVRIYETDAVHFSFIRIKQSDAKKRIRLARRIKREWCNLFVELVSRRERGIIKESTGVPARLLFGLKPSDVSVAISNLTEELTGEPWTPTDLRHTGAQRLADAGASRASLTEYLGHASKHAADVYYDNSPVQGQRINEALAISPIYANVAKISSYKTITESELRGLKGDNQVGAAPHGIPMAGIGSCQLGQSLCLKNPGLSCYTCSKFMPLANPSVHKQALEGVRPVVLQFAAAARGNAISPAYVQLRAACDAMRRVVEGLDSDREDQE
;
A
#
# COMPACT_ATOMS: atom_id res chain seq x y z
N MET A 1 34.48 -20.61 -17.65
CA MET A 1 35.13 -20.14 -18.89
C MET A 1 34.34 -20.67 -20.08
N SER A 2 33.45 -19.85 -20.65
CA SER A 2 32.99 -19.89 -22.04
C SER A 2 31.89 -18.82 -22.18
N ALA A 3 31.88 -18.12 -23.33
CA ALA A 3 30.97 -17.07 -23.76
C ALA A 3 31.43 -15.60 -23.59
N VAL A 4 32.71 -15.31 -23.83
CA VAL A 4 33.07 -14.09 -24.60
C VAL A 4 32.83 -14.43 -26.08
N SER A 5 31.57 -14.44 -26.50
CA SER A 5 31.16 -14.69 -27.88
C SER A 5 30.99 -13.35 -28.60
N SER A 6 32.13 -12.80 -29.02
CA SER A 6 32.36 -12.03 -30.26
C SER A 6 31.25 -11.08 -30.75
N LEU A 7 31.44 -9.79 -30.46
CA LEU A 7 31.01 -8.67 -31.30
C LEU A 7 31.83 -8.66 -32.61
N THR A 8 31.61 -9.63 -33.50
CA THR A 8 32.33 -9.78 -34.79
C THR A 8 31.57 -9.22 -35.99
N ASP A 9 30.51 -8.42 -35.79
CA ASP A 9 29.92 -7.65 -36.89
C ASP A 9 30.74 -6.37 -37.10
N PRO A 10 31.59 -6.31 -38.15
CA PRO A 10 32.47 -5.17 -38.35
C PRO A 10 31.67 -3.87 -38.59
N GLY A 11 30.44 -3.98 -39.12
CA GLY A 11 29.57 -2.83 -39.34
C GLY A 11 29.07 -2.24 -38.02
N LEU A 12 28.73 -3.09 -37.05
CA LEU A 12 28.32 -2.65 -35.72
C LEU A 12 29.47 -1.98 -34.96
N VAL A 13 30.69 -2.53 -35.06
CA VAL A 13 31.89 -1.93 -34.44
C VAL A 13 32.15 -0.54 -35.03
N SER A 14 32.20 -0.42 -36.36
CA SER A 14 32.42 0.86 -37.05
C SER A 14 31.37 1.91 -36.66
N ALA A 15 30.09 1.53 -36.63
CA ALA A 15 29.02 2.46 -36.26
C ALA A 15 29.14 2.95 -34.80
N ILE A 16 29.55 2.09 -33.87
CA ILE A 16 29.77 2.49 -32.47
C ILE A 16 30.98 3.40 -32.35
N ASP A 17 32.06 3.12 -33.08
CA ASP A 17 33.27 3.94 -33.08
C ASP A 17 32.99 5.32 -33.67
N GLU A 18 32.26 5.40 -34.79
CA GLU A 18 31.81 6.66 -35.39
C GLU A 18 30.99 7.50 -34.40
N ILE A 19 30.00 6.90 -33.74
CA ILE A 19 29.20 7.59 -32.72
C ILE A 19 30.10 8.03 -31.57
N SER A 20 30.95 7.15 -31.05
CA SER A 20 31.82 7.42 -29.90
C SER A 20 32.79 8.56 -30.17
N ASN A 21 33.33 8.64 -31.39
CA ASN A 21 34.22 9.72 -31.83
C ASN A 21 33.48 11.06 -32.02
N SER A 22 32.17 11.04 -32.26
CA SER A 22 31.33 12.24 -32.38
C SER A 22 30.82 12.80 -31.05
N LEU A 23 31.05 12.09 -29.94
CA LEU A 23 30.55 12.50 -28.63
C LEU A 23 31.27 13.77 -28.12
N PRO A 24 30.53 14.70 -27.48
CA PRO A 24 31.14 15.88 -26.88
C PRO A 24 32.10 15.50 -25.75
N PRO A 25 33.03 16.39 -25.36
CA PRO A 25 33.86 16.14 -24.19
C PRO A 25 33.00 16.02 -22.92
N LEU A 26 33.31 15.03 -22.09
CA LEU A 26 32.68 14.85 -20.78
C LEU A 26 33.03 16.01 -19.83
N PRO A 27 32.14 16.38 -18.91
CA PRO A 27 32.45 17.39 -17.90
C PRO A 27 33.60 16.90 -17.00
N THR A 28 34.40 17.82 -16.48
CA THR A 28 35.53 17.47 -15.58
C THR A 28 35.06 17.10 -14.17
N LEU A 29 33.85 17.52 -13.80
CA LEU A 29 33.24 17.28 -12.50
C LEU A 29 31.74 16.99 -12.66
N ILE A 30 31.24 16.04 -11.88
CA ILE A 30 29.81 15.81 -11.67
C ILE A 30 29.50 16.09 -10.21
N ARG A 31 28.40 16.80 -9.96
CA ARG A 31 27.88 17.00 -8.61
C ARG A 31 26.54 16.29 -8.48
N TYR A 32 26.34 15.62 -7.35
CA TYR A 32 25.04 15.08 -6.96
C TYR A 32 24.81 15.38 -5.48
N TYR A 33 23.53 15.49 -5.12
CA TYR A 33 23.12 15.68 -3.74
C TYR A 33 22.72 14.33 -3.15
N ASP A 34 23.33 13.97 -2.01
CA ASP A 34 22.91 12.84 -1.19
C ASP A 34 21.97 13.37 -0.11
N ASP A 35 20.70 12.93 -0.14
CA ASP A 35 19.68 13.37 0.81
C ASP A 35 19.75 12.67 2.17
N PHE A 36 20.50 11.58 2.28
CA PHE A 36 20.75 10.86 3.52
C PHE A 36 21.87 11.54 4.31
N GLN A 37 22.96 11.91 3.62
CA GLN A 37 24.06 12.71 4.18
C GLN A 37 23.73 14.22 4.27
N GLU A 38 22.70 14.66 3.55
CA GLU A 38 22.38 16.09 3.32
C GLU A 38 23.56 16.90 2.77
N SER A 39 24.37 16.27 1.93
CA SER A 39 25.61 16.86 1.43
C SER A 39 25.71 16.74 -0.09
N THR A 40 26.45 17.67 -0.71
CA THR A 40 26.74 17.62 -2.14
C THR A 40 28.09 16.95 -2.36
N HIS A 41 28.09 15.80 -3.03
CA HIS A 41 29.30 15.10 -3.39
C HIS A 41 29.77 15.54 -4.79
N THR A 42 31.08 15.43 -5.02
CA THR A 42 31.69 15.73 -6.34
C THR A 42 32.49 14.52 -6.82
N ILE A 43 32.11 14.01 -7.99
CA ILE A 43 32.89 12.99 -8.70
C ILE A 43 33.89 13.71 -9.59
N ARG A 44 35.18 13.41 -9.41
CA ARG A 44 36.29 13.91 -10.23
C ARG A 44 36.81 12.80 -11.14
N ALA A 45 37.47 13.15 -12.24
CA ALA A 45 38.19 12.23 -13.11
C ALA A 45 37.31 11.13 -13.76
N ILE A 46 36.33 11.56 -14.56
CA ILE A 46 35.43 10.67 -15.32
C ILE A 46 36.16 9.85 -16.40
N ALA A 47 37.39 10.24 -16.75
CA ALA A 47 38.15 9.72 -17.89
C ALA A 47 38.34 8.20 -17.91
N ASN A 48 38.30 7.54 -16.74
CA ASN A 48 38.56 6.09 -16.65
C ASN A 48 37.28 5.23 -16.68
N GLY A 49 36.09 5.82 -16.91
CA GLY A 49 34.83 5.06 -16.96
C GLY A 49 34.45 4.38 -15.64
N LYS A 50 35.03 4.83 -14.52
CA LYS A 50 34.75 4.34 -13.17
C LYS A 50 34.25 5.49 -12.32
N PHE A 51 33.06 5.34 -11.76
CA PHE A 51 32.44 6.32 -10.87
C PHE A 51 32.37 5.75 -9.47
N ILE A 52 32.98 6.44 -8.50
CA ILE A 52 32.85 6.10 -7.08
C ILE A 52 31.82 7.04 -6.50
N VAL A 53 30.72 6.48 -5.99
CA VAL A 53 29.60 7.24 -5.43
C VAL A 53 29.29 6.77 -4.03
N GLU A 54 28.81 7.68 -3.20
CA GLU A 54 28.25 7.39 -1.91
C GLU A 54 26.73 7.60 -2.02
N THR A 55 25.97 6.60 -1.59
CA THR A 55 24.51 6.65 -1.55
C THR A 55 24.03 5.95 -0.30
N ASP A 56 23.17 6.62 0.49
CA ASP A 56 22.60 6.03 1.71
C ASP A 56 23.68 5.51 2.68
N GLY A 57 24.84 6.19 2.74
CA GLY A 57 25.98 5.81 3.57
C GLY A 57 26.78 4.60 3.07
N VAL A 58 26.57 4.18 1.81
CA VAL A 58 27.30 3.08 1.16
C VAL A 58 28.10 3.61 -0.02
N TRP A 59 29.39 3.24 -0.07
CA TRP A 59 30.24 3.50 -1.23
C TRP A 59 30.03 2.42 -2.30
N GLU A 60 29.71 2.85 -3.50
CA GLU A 60 29.43 2.01 -4.67
C GLU A 60 30.37 2.40 -5.82
N SER A 61 30.87 1.39 -6.53
CA SER A 61 31.74 1.56 -7.69
C SER A 61 31.00 1.18 -8.96
N LEU A 62 30.68 2.17 -9.78
CA LEU A 62 30.02 1.99 -11.07
C LEU A 62 31.09 1.92 -12.17
N SER A 63 31.36 0.72 -12.69
CA SER A 63 32.30 0.50 -13.80
C SER A 63 31.54 0.32 -15.11
N VAL A 64 31.97 1.03 -16.16
CA VAL A 64 31.40 0.88 -17.50
C VAL A 64 32.06 -0.21 -18.33
N GLU A 65 33.06 -0.92 -17.81
CA GLU A 65 33.83 -1.94 -18.56
C GLU A 65 32.94 -3.04 -19.18
N ALA A 66 31.89 -3.46 -18.45
CA ALA A 66 30.94 -4.47 -18.92
C ALA A 66 30.15 -4.06 -20.19
N PHE A 67 30.20 -2.78 -20.57
CA PHE A 67 29.53 -2.23 -21.74
C PHE A 67 30.38 -2.35 -23.02
N GLY A 68 31.64 -2.78 -22.91
CA GLY A 68 32.52 -3.03 -24.06
C GLY A 68 32.63 -1.82 -24.98
N LEU A 69 32.33 -2.01 -26.27
CA LEU A 69 32.34 -0.95 -27.28
C LEU A 69 31.41 0.23 -26.93
N CYS A 70 30.31 -0.03 -26.22
CA CYS A 70 29.36 1.02 -25.82
C CYS A 70 29.79 1.81 -24.59
N SER A 71 30.98 1.58 -24.03
CA SER A 71 31.45 2.22 -22.80
C SER A 71 31.44 3.75 -22.89
N ALA A 72 31.88 4.33 -24.00
CA ALA A 72 31.91 5.78 -24.20
C ALA A 72 30.49 6.39 -24.22
N ILE A 73 29.59 5.78 -24.98
CA ILE A 73 28.16 6.16 -25.05
C ILE A 73 27.53 6.05 -23.66
N TYR A 74 27.74 4.92 -22.98
CA TYR A 74 27.13 4.69 -21.68
C TYR A 74 27.68 5.62 -20.59
N THR A 75 28.95 6.00 -20.66
CA THR A 75 29.55 7.01 -19.76
C THR A 75 28.78 8.32 -19.84
N HIS A 76 28.44 8.78 -21.05
CA HIS A 76 27.61 9.98 -21.24
C HIS A 76 26.20 9.81 -20.66
N VAL A 77 25.60 8.63 -20.80
CA VAL A 77 24.30 8.33 -20.20
C VAL A 77 24.34 8.40 -18.68
N VAL A 78 25.38 7.85 -18.05
CA VAL A 78 25.56 7.92 -16.60
C VAL A 78 25.75 9.37 -16.12
N VAL A 79 26.55 10.17 -16.84
CA VAL A 79 26.71 11.61 -16.54
C VAL A 79 25.37 12.36 -16.63
N ASP A 80 24.62 12.10 -17.69
CA ASP A 80 23.28 12.67 -17.90
C ASP A 80 22.28 12.23 -16.82
N TRP A 81 22.42 11.02 -16.27
CA TRP A 81 21.61 10.55 -15.15
C TRP A 81 21.91 11.30 -13.86
N PHE A 82 23.18 11.51 -13.49
CA PHE A 82 23.51 12.27 -12.28
C PHE A 82 23.00 13.72 -12.31
N GLY A 83 22.88 14.32 -13.50
CA GLY A 83 22.33 15.67 -13.63
C GLY A 83 20.82 15.78 -13.41
N ARG A 84 20.07 14.67 -13.32
CA ARG A 84 18.59 14.69 -13.40
C ARG A 84 17.88 13.68 -12.51
N LEU A 85 18.54 12.59 -12.14
CA LEU A 85 17.98 11.52 -11.33
C LEU A 85 18.59 11.56 -9.93
N ASP A 86 17.81 11.05 -8.98
CA ASP A 86 18.33 10.72 -7.66
C ASP A 86 19.46 9.69 -7.76
N THR A 87 20.51 9.86 -6.96
CA THR A 87 21.74 9.05 -7.01
C THR A 87 21.45 7.57 -6.82
N THR A 88 20.54 7.21 -5.91
CA THR A 88 20.12 5.81 -5.70
C THR A 88 19.45 5.25 -6.96
N THR A 89 18.70 6.07 -7.71
CA THR A 89 18.13 5.67 -9.00
C THR A 89 19.23 5.41 -10.05
N VAL A 90 20.27 6.25 -10.09
CA VAL A 90 21.42 6.05 -11.00
C VAL A 90 22.11 4.72 -10.72
N VAL A 91 22.41 4.43 -9.46
CA VAL A 91 23.03 3.17 -9.02
C VAL A 91 22.14 1.98 -9.39
N VAL A 92 20.84 2.07 -9.15
CA VAL A 92 19.87 1.01 -9.47
C VAL A 92 19.80 0.76 -10.98
N TYR A 93 19.71 1.79 -11.81
CA TYR A 93 19.71 1.61 -13.26
C TYR A 93 21.02 1.03 -13.76
N HIS A 94 22.16 1.51 -13.25
CA HIS A 94 23.47 0.96 -13.59
C HIS A 94 23.58 -0.52 -13.25
N ARG A 95 23.22 -0.91 -12.03
CA ARG A 95 23.27 -2.30 -11.55
C ARG A 95 22.39 -3.20 -12.41
N ASN A 96 21.19 -2.75 -12.76
CA ASN A 96 20.27 -3.52 -13.59
C ASN A 96 20.79 -3.72 -15.02
N ILE A 97 21.29 -2.66 -15.69
CA ILE A 97 21.85 -2.84 -17.04
C ILE A 97 23.10 -3.72 -16.99
N ARG A 98 24.01 -3.49 -16.02
CA ARG A 98 25.19 -4.34 -15.85
C ARG A 98 24.81 -5.82 -15.63
N SER A 99 23.81 -6.09 -14.79
CA SER A 99 23.29 -7.45 -14.57
C SER A 99 22.75 -8.06 -15.87
N PHE A 100 22.01 -7.29 -16.67
CA PHE A 100 21.55 -7.74 -17.98
C PHE A 100 22.70 -8.11 -18.92
N LEU A 101 23.74 -7.26 -18.99
CA LEU A 101 24.92 -7.47 -19.84
C LEU A 101 25.73 -8.69 -19.41
N VAL A 102 25.89 -8.93 -18.10
CA VAL A 102 26.58 -10.12 -17.58
C VAL A 102 25.81 -11.40 -17.93
N GLN A 103 24.47 -11.35 -17.94
CA GLN A 103 23.63 -12.52 -18.21
C GLN A 103 23.47 -12.80 -19.71
N ASN A 104 23.39 -11.76 -20.55
CA ASN A 104 22.97 -11.88 -21.95
C ASN A 104 24.00 -11.37 -22.97
N GLY A 105 25.12 -10.81 -22.51
CA GLY A 105 26.11 -10.14 -23.34
C GLY A 105 25.72 -8.70 -23.74
N ALA A 106 26.68 -7.98 -24.34
CA ALA A 106 26.50 -6.57 -24.72
C ALA A 106 25.93 -6.35 -26.12
N HIS A 107 25.80 -7.40 -26.92
CA HIS A 107 25.42 -7.30 -28.34
C HIS A 107 24.06 -6.63 -28.56
N SER A 108 23.02 -7.04 -27.82
CA SER A 108 21.67 -6.45 -27.97
C SER A 108 21.62 -4.98 -27.58
N LEU A 109 22.41 -4.56 -26.59
CA LEU A 109 22.50 -3.15 -26.19
C LEU A 109 23.29 -2.34 -27.22
N ALA A 110 24.35 -2.93 -27.79
CA ALA A 110 25.12 -2.35 -28.87
C ALA A 110 24.27 -2.10 -30.13
N MET A 111 23.51 -3.11 -30.57
CA MET A 111 22.55 -2.95 -31.67
C MET A 111 21.55 -1.82 -31.41
N LEU A 112 20.98 -1.74 -30.20
CA LEU A 112 20.06 -0.67 -29.83
C LEU A 112 20.71 0.72 -29.82
N SER A 113 21.98 0.81 -29.45
CA SER A 113 22.69 2.09 -29.34
C SER A 113 22.89 2.75 -30.71
N VAL A 114 23.09 1.95 -31.76
CA VAL A 114 23.31 2.42 -33.14
C VAL A 114 22.04 2.38 -34.01
N ALA A 115 20.99 1.69 -33.56
CA ALA A 115 19.79 1.47 -34.35
C ALA A 115 19.06 2.78 -34.70
N GLU A 116 18.53 2.82 -35.93
CA GLU A 116 17.52 3.81 -36.27
C GLU A 116 16.27 3.59 -35.40
N PRO A 117 15.63 4.67 -34.89
CA PRO A 117 14.55 4.55 -33.92
C PRO A 117 13.39 3.62 -34.34
N TYR A 118 13.05 3.56 -35.63
CA TYR A 118 11.98 2.68 -36.11
C TYR A 118 12.36 1.19 -36.10
N LYS A 119 13.66 0.84 -36.18
CA LYS A 119 14.16 -0.54 -36.05
C LYS A 119 14.23 -1.00 -34.59
N ALA A 120 14.23 -0.07 -33.64
CA ALA A 120 14.35 -0.38 -32.22
C ALA A 120 13.23 -1.29 -31.70
N LEU A 121 12.01 -1.19 -32.24
CA LEU A 121 10.90 -2.06 -31.84
C LEU A 121 11.19 -3.53 -32.14
N GLN A 122 11.77 -3.81 -33.30
CA GLN A 122 12.14 -5.16 -33.70
C GLN A 122 13.24 -5.71 -32.79
N ILE A 123 14.33 -4.95 -32.61
CA ILE A 123 15.46 -5.35 -31.76
C ILE A 123 14.99 -5.58 -30.32
N TRP A 124 14.16 -4.68 -29.81
CA TRP A 124 13.58 -4.77 -28.47
C TRP A 124 12.78 -6.05 -28.28
N THR A 125 11.89 -6.35 -29.22
CA THR A 125 10.99 -7.51 -29.15
C THR A 125 11.73 -8.83 -29.31
N GLN A 126 12.76 -8.86 -30.17
CA GLN A 126 13.52 -10.08 -30.46
C GLN A 126 14.61 -10.37 -29.42
N HIS A 127 15.27 -9.34 -28.88
CA HIS A 127 16.50 -9.53 -28.12
C HIS A 127 16.49 -9.00 -26.68
N ILE A 128 15.60 -8.07 -26.34
CA ILE A 128 15.53 -7.50 -24.97
C ILE A 128 14.37 -8.08 -24.20
N LEU A 129 13.15 -7.93 -24.72
CA LEU A 129 11.91 -8.31 -24.03
C LEU A 129 11.85 -9.78 -23.59
N PRO A 130 12.32 -10.77 -24.37
CA PRO A 130 12.21 -12.18 -23.99
C PRO A 130 13.09 -12.59 -22.80
N VAL A 131 14.19 -11.86 -22.57
CA VAL A 131 15.23 -12.25 -21.61
C VAL A 131 15.41 -11.26 -20.46
N ALA A 132 14.97 -10.01 -20.61
CA ALA A 132 15.11 -8.99 -19.58
C ALA A 132 14.06 -9.16 -18.49
N THR A 133 14.50 -9.06 -17.22
CA THR A 133 13.58 -8.84 -16.10
C THR A 133 12.93 -7.45 -16.19
N ALA A 134 11.87 -7.22 -15.42
CA ALA A 134 11.20 -5.92 -15.43
C ALA A 134 12.11 -4.75 -15.02
N SER A 135 12.95 -4.93 -14.01
CA SER A 135 13.91 -3.92 -13.55
C SER A 135 14.97 -3.62 -14.61
N GLN A 136 15.47 -4.64 -15.29
CA GLN A 136 16.37 -4.50 -16.44
C GLN A 136 15.69 -3.76 -17.59
N ASN A 137 14.44 -4.13 -17.92
CA ASN A 137 13.63 -3.48 -18.96
C ASN A 137 13.47 -1.97 -18.69
N TRP A 138 13.14 -1.58 -17.46
CA TRP A 138 13.02 -0.17 -17.08
C TRP A 138 14.34 0.58 -17.18
N ALA A 139 15.45 -0.03 -16.76
CA ALA A 139 16.77 0.58 -16.82
C ALA A 139 17.25 0.78 -18.28
N ILE A 140 17.06 -0.22 -19.15
CA ILE A 140 17.42 -0.11 -20.57
C ILE A 140 16.55 0.96 -21.27
N ARG A 141 15.26 1.10 -20.91
CA ARG A 141 14.45 2.24 -21.42
C ARG A 141 14.98 3.59 -20.94
N ALA A 142 15.40 3.69 -19.68
CA ALA A 142 16.00 4.92 -19.16
C ALA A 142 17.27 5.27 -19.94
N PHE A 143 18.05 4.27 -20.34
CA PHE A 143 19.21 4.43 -21.22
C PHE A 143 18.81 4.96 -22.61
N LEU A 144 17.81 4.37 -23.27
CA LEU A 144 17.32 4.86 -24.58
C LEU A 144 16.75 6.29 -24.49
N HIS A 145 16.07 6.62 -23.40
CA HIS A 145 15.61 7.98 -23.15
C HIS A 145 16.76 8.98 -22.96
N SER A 146 17.92 8.54 -22.50
CA SER A 146 19.15 9.34 -22.49
C SER A 146 19.74 9.52 -23.87
N LEU A 147 19.81 8.48 -24.69
CA LEU A 147 20.25 8.62 -26.08
C LEU A 147 19.39 9.65 -26.84
N CYS A 148 18.06 9.59 -26.68
CA CYS A 148 17.14 10.55 -27.29
C CYS A 148 17.40 12.00 -26.85
N ARG A 149 17.65 12.23 -25.56
CA ARG A 149 17.81 13.58 -25.01
C ARG A 149 19.18 14.18 -25.32
N LEU A 150 20.22 13.33 -25.34
CA LEU A 150 21.59 13.72 -25.68
C LEU A 150 21.82 13.79 -27.20
N ASN A 151 20.84 13.38 -28.01
CA ASN A 151 20.93 13.27 -29.47
C ASN A 151 22.12 12.41 -29.93
N ILE A 152 22.28 11.23 -29.33
CA ILE A 152 23.39 10.31 -29.63
C ILE A 152 23.01 9.40 -30.80
N GLY A 153 23.84 9.39 -31.86
CA GLY A 153 23.60 8.59 -33.06
C GLY A 153 22.30 8.97 -33.78
N ALA A 154 21.52 7.97 -34.18
CA ALA A 154 20.21 8.20 -34.82
C ALA A 154 19.09 8.58 -33.83
N TRP A 155 19.38 8.59 -32.52
CA TRP A 155 18.39 8.94 -31.49
C TRP A 155 18.28 10.45 -31.34
N SER A 156 17.04 10.94 -31.24
CA SER A 156 16.76 12.36 -31.07
C SER A 156 15.56 12.57 -30.14
N SER A 157 15.35 13.80 -29.69
CA SER A 157 14.26 14.13 -28.75
C SER A 157 12.87 13.64 -29.22
N PRO A 158 12.48 13.77 -30.51
CA PRO A 158 11.22 13.21 -31.02
C PRO A 158 11.09 11.68 -30.89
N SER A 159 12.21 10.95 -31.00
CA SER A 159 12.27 9.48 -30.91
C SER A 159 11.88 8.95 -29.53
N ALA A 160 11.84 9.80 -28.49
CA ALA A 160 11.37 9.42 -27.17
C ALA A 160 9.93 8.85 -27.17
N LYS A 161 9.09 9.23 -28.14
CA LYS A 161 7.74 8.62 -28.31
C LYS A 161 7.83 7.13 -28.64
N ILE A 162 8.80 6.72 -29.45
CA ILE A 162 9.03 5.31 -29.82
C ILE A 162 9.50 4.51 -28.60
N VAL A 163 10.41 5.07 -27.80
CA VAL A 163 10.86 4.41 -26.55
C VAL A 163 9.69 4.17 -25.59
N ARG A 164 8.74 5.10 -25.50
CA ARG A 164 7.52 4.94 -24.69
C ARG A 164 6.60 3.83 -25.22
N SER A 165 6.54 3.62 -26.54
CA SER A 165 5.68 2.60 -27.16
C SER A 165 6.27 1.19 -27.14
N LEU A 166 7.55 1.01 -26.78
CA LEU A 166 8.13 -0.32 -26.63
C LEU A 166 7.31 -1.15 -25.63
N ALA A 167 7.18 -2.46 -25.85
CA ALA A 167 6.42 -3.33 -24.96
C ALA A 167 7.18 -3.61 -23.65
N GLY A 168 6.50 -3.48 -22.51
CA GLY A 168 7.08 -3.70 -21.18
C GLY A 168 6.87 -5.13 -20.71
N VAL A 169 7.75 -5.62 -19.84
CA VAL A 169 7.50 -6.87 -19.10
C VAL A 169 6.27 -6.64 -18.22
N LYS A 170 5.26 -7.51 -18.35
CA LYS A 170 4.04 -7.43 -17.54
C LYS A 170 4.39 -7.79 -16.10
N VAL A 171 4.22 -6.82 -15.19
CA VAL A 171 4.42 -7.02 -13.75
C VAL A 171 3.14 -6.64 -13.03
N ASP A 172 2.59 -7.59 -12.28
CA ASP A 172 1.60 -7.27 -11.28
C ASP A 172 2.28 -6.78 -10.00
N LYS A 173 2.37 -5.45 -9.86
CA LYS A 173 2.99 -4.78 -8.70
C LYS A 173 2.28 -5.09 -7.37
N TYR A 174 1.05 -5.58 -7.43
CA TYR A 174 0.19 -5.80 -6.27
C TYR A 174 -0.19 -7.27 -6.10
N ARG A 175 0.50 -8.17 -6.81
CA ARG A 175 0.23 -9.62 -6.76
C ARG A 175 0.16 -10.13 -5.32
N VAL A 176 1.19 -9.84 -4.53
CA VAL A 176 1.32 -10.30 -3.13
C VAL A 176 0.24 -9.75 -2.20
N VAL A 177 -0.38 -8.62 -2.55
CA VAL A 177 -1.52 -8.06 -1.82
C VAL A 177 -2.80 -8.78 -2.24
N ARG A 178 -2.94 -9.11 -3.53
CA ARG A 178 -4.08 -9.87 -4.06
C ARG A 178 -4.10 -11.33 -3.64
N THR A 179 -2.94 -11.94 -3.51
CA THR A 179 -2.80 -13.32 -3.02
C THR A 179 -2.81 -13.39 -1.49
N ALA A 180 -2.80 -12.24 -0.80
CA ALA A 180 -2.71 -12.12 0.65
C ALA A 180 -1.42 -12.68 1.29
N ASP A 181 -0.39 -13.01 0.49
CA ASP A 181 0.88 -13.59 0.95
C ASP A 181 1.72 -12.62 1.82
N CYS A 182 1.47 -11.32 1.74
CA CYS A 182 2.25 -10.29 2.45
C CYS A 182 1.61 -9.75 3.73
N PHE A 183 0.51 -10.38 4.19
CA PHE A 183 -0.19 -9.96 5.40
C PHE A 183 0.19 -10.84 6.58
N LEU A 184 0.66 -10.21 7.67
CA LEU A 184 0.98 -10.92 8.89
C LEU A 184 -0.30 -11.52 9.50
N PRO A 185 -0.29 -12.82 9.87
CA PRO A 185 -1.34 -13.44 10.66
C PRO A 185 -1.64 -12.71 11.97
N ILE A 186 -2.87 -12.84 12.48
CA ILE A 186 -3.34 -12.07 13.65
C ILE A 186 -2.60 -12.42 14.93
N ASP A 187 -2.23 -13.69 15.10
CA ASP A 187 -1.43 -14.21 16.20
C ASP A 187 -0.02 -13.61 16.18
N GLN A 188 0.61 -13.52 15.00
CA GLN A 188 1.91 -12.89 14.85
C GLN A 188 1.86 -11.36 15.07
N GLN A 189 0.80 -10.68 14.59
CA GLN A 189 0.57 -9.26 14.91
C GLN A 189 0.41 -9.04 16.42
N THR A 190 -0.26 -9.97 17.11
CA THR A 190 -0.44 -9.94 18.56
C THR A 190 0.90 -10.17 19.28
N ALA A 191 1.71 -11.12 18.81
CA ALA A 191 3.06 -11.36 19.34
C ALA A 191 3.95 -10.11 19.25
N ILE A 192 3.92 -9.41 18.12
CA ILE A 192 4.64 -8.14 17.95
C ILE A 192 4.13 -7.08 18.95
N ALA A 193 2.82 -6.91 19.07
CA ALA A 193 2.24 -5.92 19.99
C ALA A 193 2.60 -6.22 21.45
N ASN A 194 2.48 -7.48 21.87
CA ASN A 194 2.84 -7.93 23.21
C ASN A 194 4.32 -7.73 23.49
N TYR A 195 5.21 -8.05 22.53
CA TYR A 195 6.64 -7.83 22.70
C TYR A 195 6.99 -6.35 22.95
N ILE A 196 6.33 -5.42 22.23
CA ILE A 196 6.54 -3.98 22.45
C ILE A 196 6.03 -3.56 23.83
N ASP A 197 4.86 -4.04 24.25
CA ASP A 197 4.28 -3.77 25.57
C ASP A 197 5.18 -4.34 26.69
N ASP A 198 5.68 -5.58 26.55
CA ASP A 198 6.57 -6.25 27.50
C ASP A 198 7.93 -5.56 27.61
N ALA A 199 8.52 -5.15 26.47
CA ALA A 199 9.77 -4.40 26.44
C ALA A 199 9.64 -3.07 27.21
N GLN A 200 8.52 -2.39 27.04
CA GLN A 200 8.22 -1.18 27.78
C GLN A 200 8.05 -1.43 29.28
N ILE A 201 7.32 -2.49 29.66
CA ILE A 201 7.15 -2.87 31.06
C ILE A 201 8.51 -3.16 31.69
N ALA A 202 9.36 -3.95 31.03
CA ALA A 202 10.71 -4.24 31.50
C ALA A 202 11.53 -2.97 31.69
N LEU A 203 11.48 -2.04 30.74
CA LEU A 203 12.20 -0.76 30.80
C LEU A 203 11.71 0.12 31.95
N SER A 204 10.40 0.14 32.23
CA SER A 204 9.83 0.93 33.33
C SER A 204 10.27 0.44 34.72
N HIS A 205 10.57 -0.85 34.87
CA HIS A 205 11.09 -1.43 36.11
C HIS A 205 12.60 -1.25 36.23
N ASN A 206 13.33 -1.40 35.12
CA ASN A 206 14.78 -1.27 35.08
C ASN A 206 15.22 -0.66 33.74
N PRO A 207 15.75 0.57 33.74
CA PRO A 207 16.23 1.23 32.53
C PRO A 207 17.33 0.46 31.77
N SER A 208 18.03 -0.47 32.43
CA SER A 208 19.06 -1.33 31.83
C SER A 208 18.53 -2.71 31.40
N ALA A 209 17.22 -2.97 31.49
CA ALA A 209 16.63 -4.27 31.14
C ALA A 209 16.74 -4.60 29.64
N LEU A 210 16.73 -3.57 28.79
CA LEU A 210 16.88 -3.72 27.36
C LEU A 210 18.30 -3.38 26.92
N GLY A 211 18.91 -4.28 26.15
CA GLY A 211 20.15 -4.01 25.44
C GLY A 211 19.99 -2.87 24.43
N ASP A 212 21.10 -2.25 24.04
CA ASP A 212 21.12 -1.08 23.17
C ASP A 212 20.55 -1.34 21.77
N GLU A 213 20.94 -2.46 21.15
CA GLU A 213 20.40 -2.88 19.85
C GLU A 213 18.92 -3.27 19.97
N GLN A 214 18.56 -3.99 21.02
CA GLN A 214 17.18 -4.40 21.28
C GLN A 214 16.25 -3.19 21.45
N LEU A 215 16.67 -2.16 22.20
CA LEU A 215 15.91 -0.93 22.38
C LEU A 215 15.71 -0.18 21.05
N ARG A 216 16.77 -0.07 20.24
CA ARG A 216 16.70 0.54 18.91
C ARG A 216 15.72 -0.24 18.01
N ASP A 217 15.84 -1.56 17.98
CA ASP A 217 15.10 -2.42 17.06
C ASP A 217 13.61 -2.50 17.43
N VAL A 218 13.26 -2.56 18.73
CA VAL A 218 11.86 -2.48 19.17
C VAL A 218 11.22 -1.13 18.86
N CYS A 219 11.97 -0.02 18.97
CA CYS A 219 11.47 1.30 18.59
C CYS A 219 11.22 1.39 17.07
N MET A 220 12.13 0.83 16.25
CA MET A 220 11.94 0.76 14.79
C MET A 220 10.71 -0.08 14.43
N LEU A 221 10.57 -1.25 15.06
CA LEU A 221 9.44 -2.15 14.86
C LEU A 221 8.11 -1.47 15.24
N ALA A 222 8.06 -0.79 16.39
CA ALA A 222 6.87 -0.07 16.85
C ALA A 222 6.41 1.01 15.85
N VAL A 223 7.32 1.84 15.34
CA VAL A 223 6.98 2.86 14.34
C VAL A 223 6.57 2.23 13.01
N SER A 224 7.29 1.20 12.56
CA SER A 224 6.99 0.49 11.32
C SER A 224 5.60 -0.17 11.37
N PHE A 225 5.28 -0.86 12.46
CA PHE A 225 4.03 -1.57 12.69
C PHE A 225 2.81 -0.64 12.86
N GLN A 226 3.01 0.51 13.51
CA GLN A 226 1.92 1.48 13.75
C GLN A 226 1.66 2.40 12.55
N TYR A 227 2.72 2.84 11.86
CA TYR A 227 2.65 3.91 10.86
C TYR A 227 3.06 3.52 9.45
N ALA A 228 3.41 2.24 9.22
CA ALA A 228 3.74 1.71 7.90
C ALA A 228 4.85 2.49 7.18
N LEU A 229 5.84 3.01 7.92
CA LEU A 229 6.92 3.80 7.33
C LEU A 229 7.84 2.92 6.47
N ARG A 230 8.31 3.49 5.36
CA ARG A 230 9.31 2.80 4.52
C ARG A 230 10.67 2.76 5.24
N PRO A 231 11.53 1.78 4.96
CA PRO A 231 12.87 1.71 5.55
C PRO A 231 13.68 2.99 5.36
N GLY A 232 13.63 3.58 4.17
CA GLY A 232 14.30 4.85 3.89
C GLY A 232 13.74 6.05 4.67
N GLN A 233 12.49 5.99 5.13
CA GLN A 233 11.91 7.02 6.02
C GLN A 233 12.34 6.81 7.45
N LEU A 234 12.29 5.57 7.95
CA LEU A 234 12.76 5.21 9.29
C LEU A 234 14.23 5.60 9.48
N ALA A 235 15.09 5.23 8.53
CA ALA A 235 16.52 5.56 8.56
C ALA A 235 16.82 7.07 8.51
N ARG A 236 15.85 7.91 8.08
CA ARG A 236 15.99 9.37 7.98
C ARG A 236 15.29 10.14 9.10
N ILE A 237 14.78 9.47 10.14
CA ILE A 237 14.27 10.16 11.32
C ILE A 237 15.46 10.73 12.09
N GLU A 238 15.45 12.04 12.34
CA GLU A 238 16.47 12.73 13.11
C GLU A 238 16.15 12.72 14.61
N LEU A 239 17.19 12.87 15.45
CA LEU A 239 17.02 13.09 16.89
C LEU A 239 16.18 14.35 17.14
N ALA A 240 16.46 15.44 16.42
CA ALA A 240 15.72 16.70 16.50
C ALA A 240 14.24 16.58 16.05
N ASP A 241 13.89 15.51 15.35
CA ASP A 241 12.53 15.25 14.90
C ASP A 241 11.67 14.57 15.98
N VAL A 242 12.29 14.06 17.04
CA VAL A 242 11.61 13.48 18.20
C VAL A 242 11.43 14.56 19.27
N ARG A 243 10.16 14.86 19.59
CA ARG A 243 9.77 15.84 20.59
C ARG A 243 9.13 15.12 21.78
N ILE A 244 9.77 15.26 22.93
CA ILE A 244 9.29 14.76 24.21
C ILE A 244 8.70 15.95 24.96
N TYR A 245 7.43 15.86 25.34
CA TYR A 245 6.71 16.92 26.07
C TYR A 245 6.67 16.61 27.57
N GLU A 246 6.43 17.61 28.40
CA GLU A 246 6.31 17.48 29.87
C GLU A 246 5.24 16.46 30.31
N THR A 247 4.25 16.18 29.47
CA THR A 247 3.21 15.18 29.71
C THR A 247 3.64 13.75 29.35
N ASP A 248 4.94 13.51 29.14
CA ASP A 248 5.55 12.30 28.58
C ASP A 248 4.99 11.88 27.20
N ALA A 249 4.31 12.79 26.52
CA ALA A 249 3.86 12.53 25.16
C ALA A 249 5.07 12.61 24.23
N VAL A 250 5.24 11.62 23.36
CA VAL A 250 6.29 11.63 22.34
C VAL A 250 5.67 11.83 20.97
N HIS A 251 6.16 12.83 20.24
CA HIS A 251 5.85 13.03 18.83
C HIS A 251 7.11 12.87 18.01
N PHE A 252 7.00 12.32 16.81
CA PHE A 252 8.10 12.31 15.87
C PHE A 252 7.65 12.84 14.51
N SER A 253 8.59 13.44 13.79
CA SER A 253 8.37 13.89 12.42
C SER A 253 9.21 13.09 11.44
N PHE A 254 8.72 12.96 10.21
CA PHE A 254 9.47 12.32 9.13
C PHE A 254 9.13 12.94 7.78
N ILE A 255 10.05 12.81 6.84
CA ILE A 255 9.87 13.28 5.47
C ILE A 255 9.21 12.18 4.63
N ARG A 256 8.22 12.58 3.84
CA ARG A 256 7.60 11.70 2.87
C ARG A 256 8.49 11.53 1.64
N ILE A 257 9.05 10.33 1.45
CA ILE A 257 9.90 10.01 0.28
C ILE A 257 9.07 9.65 -0.97
N LYS A 258 9.76 9.52 -2.12
CA LYS A 258 9.17 9.13 -3.43
C LYS A 258 7.99 10.00 -3.87
N GLN A 259 8.07 11.31 -3.63
CA GLN A 259 7.12 12.27 -4.20
C GLN A 259 7.57 12.66 -5.61
N SER A 260 6.61 12.87 -6.52
CA SER A 260 6.90 13.21 -7.93
C SER A 260 7.51 14.60 -8.11
N ASP A 261 7.43 15.44 -7.08
CA ASP A 261 7.98 16.80 -7.07
C ASP A 261 8.90 16.96 -5.85
N ALA A 262 10.20 17.08 -6.11
CA ALA A 262 11.22 17.24 -5.07
C ALA A 262 11.02 18.53 -4.24
N LYS A 263 10.31 19.53 -4.77
CA LYS A 263 9.98 20.76 -4.03
C LYS A 263 8.92 20.55 -2.95
N LYS A 264 8.23 19.40 -2.93
CA LYS A 264 7.19 19.06 -1.97
C LYS A 264 7.68 18.02 -0.97
N ARG A 265 8.80 18.28 -0.29
CA ARG A 265 9.18 17.51 0.91
C ARG A 265 8.17 17.78 2.02
N ILE A 266 7.07 17.01 2.02
CA ILE A 266 6.02 17.12 3.03
C ILE A 266 6.53 16.43 4.29
N ARG A 267 6.68 17.21 5.37
CA ARG A 267 6.99 16.72 6.70
C ARG A 267 5.69 16.34 7.41
N LEU A 268 5.63 15.13 7.94
CA LEU A 268 4.47 14.60 8.64
C LEU A 268 4.84 14.37 10.10
N ALA A 269 3.98 14.82 11.01
CA ALA A 269 4.11 14.54 12.44
C ALA A 269 3.16 13.40 12.83
N ARG A 270 3.63 12.53 13.74
CA ARG A 270 2.86 11.44 14.34
C ARG A 270 3.13 11.40 15.83
N ARG A 271 2.13 10.94 16.60
CA ARG A 271 2.21 10.80 18.05
C ARG A 271 2.46 9.34 18.40
N ILE A 272 3.48 9.02 19.18
CA ILE A 272 3.68 7.64 19.64
C ILE A 272 2.53 7.26 20.60
N LYS A 273 2.09 6.00 20.52
CA LYS A 273 1.13 5.42 21.47
C LYS A 273 1.63 5.70 22.90
N ARG A 274 0.75 6.17 23.80
CA ARG A 274 1.16 6.67 25.13
C ARG A 274 1.95 5.61 25.90
N GLU A 275 1.47 4.38 25.82
CA GLU A 275 2.03 3.21 26.46
C GLU A 275 3.48 2.99 26.01
N TRP A 276 3.86 3.32 24.78
CA TRP A 276 5.19 3.05 24.22
C TRP A 276 6.17 4.23 24.34
N CYS A 277 5.76 5.36 24.92
CA CYS A 277 6.54 6.58 24.92
C CYS A 277 7.91 6.43 25.61
N ASN A 278 8.01 5.70 26.74
CA ASN A 278 9.28 5.60 27.46
C ASN A 278 10.37 4.87 26.67
N LEU A 279 10.02 3.95 25.75
CA LEU A 279 10.99 3.34 24.83
C LEU A 279 11.74 4.41 24.03
N PHE A 280 11.01 5.40 23.51
CA PHE A 280 11.59 6.49 22.73
C PHE A 280 12.32 7.51 23.59
N VAL A 281 11.83 7.78 24.80
CA VAL A 281 12.52 8.65 25.78
C VAL A 281 13.89 8.07 26.11
N GLU A 282 13.96 6.76 26.43
CA GLU A 282 15.24 6.11 26.72
C GLU A 282 16.13 6.02 25.49
N LEU A 283 15.57 5.71 24.30
CA LEU A 283 16.34 5.68 23.06
C LEU A 283 17.02 7.03 22.81
N VAL A 284 16.28 8.14 22.89
CA VAL A 284 16.83 9.50 22.72
C VAL A 284 17.90 9.77 23.78
N SER A 285 17.62 9.46 25.05
CA SER A 285 18.58 9.61 26.15
C SER A 285 19.89 8.85 25.91
N ARG A 286 19.84 7.59 25.44
CA ARG A 286 21.03 6.79 25.14
C ARG A 286 21.78 7.29 23.90
N ARG A 287 21.07 7.82 22.91
CA ARG A 287 21.68 8.46 21.72
C ARG A 287 22.39 9.76 22.08
N GLU A 288 21.76 10.63 22.86
CA GLU A 288 22.34 11.90 23.31
C GLU A 288 23.57 11.70 24.22
N ARG A 289 23.55 10.65 25.06
CA ARG A 289 24.71 10.24 25.86
C ARG A 289 25.82 9.55 25.05
N GLY A 290 25.61 9.27 23.77
CA GLY A 290 26.58 8.57 22.91
C GLY A 290 26.80 7.10 23.27
N ILE A 291 25.86 6.49 24.01
CA ILE A 291 25.88 5.06 24.36
C ILE A 291 25.53 4.24 23.11
N ILE A 292 24.39 4.55 22.49
CA ILE A 292 24.01 3.99 21.20
C ILE A 292 24.65 4.84 20.09
N LYS A 293 25.60 4.25 19.37
CA LYS A 293 26.30 4.91 18.26
C LYS A 293 25.68 4.57 16.91
N GLU A 294 25.82 5.47 15.96
CA GLU A 294 25.53 5.22 14.55
C GLU A 294 26.52 4.24 13.91
N SER A 295 26.05 3.50 12.93
CA SER A 295 26.89 2.64 12.10
C SER A 295 27.78 3.46 11.16
N THR A 296 28.86 2.84 10.68
CA THR A 296 29.81 3.48 9.75
C THR A 296 29.13 4.03 8.49
N GLY A 297 29.36 5.31 8.21
CA GLY A 297 28.77 6.01 7.06
C GLY A 297 27.36 6.53 7.31
N VAL A 298 26.82 6.42 8.52
CA VAL A 298 25.54 7.01 8.91
C VAL A 298 25.79 8.31 9.67
N PRO A 299 25.07 9.41 9.39
CA PRO A 299 25.15 10.62 10.21
C PRO A 299 24.70 10.44 11.66
N ALA A 300 25.47 10.99 12.61
CA ALA A 300 25.15 10.94 14.05
C ALA A 300 23.79 11.58 14.41
N ARG A 301 23.30 12.54 13.61
CA ARG A 301 21.99 13.20 13.82
C ARG A 301 20.79 12.27 13.68
N LEU A 302 20.95 11.11 13.03
CA LEU A 302 19.85 10.18 12.77
C LEU A 302 19.54 9.35 14.02
N LEU A 303 18.25 9.25 14.36
CA LEU A 303 17.74 8.63 15.58
C LEU A 303 18.19 7.18 15.74
N PHE A 304 17.99 6.37 14.70
CA PHE A 304 18.31 4.93 14.77
C PHE A 304 19.76 4.63 14.39
N GLY A 305 20.46 5.56 13.73
CA GLY A 305 21.87 5.38 13.37
C GLY A 305 22.14 4.21 12.41
N LEU A 306 21.16 3.82 11.58
CA LEU A 306 21.25 2.72 10.62
C LEU A 306 21.00 3.18 9.19
N LYS A 307 21.56 2.44 8.23
CA LYS A 307 21.26 2.63 6.79
C LYS A 307 19.88 2.04 6.47
N PRO A 308 19.21 2.46 5.38
CA PRO A 308 17.92 1.89 4.99
C PRO A 308 17.91 0.36 4.81
N SER A 309 19.02 -0.22 4.35
CA SER A 309 19.20 -1.68 4.25
C SER A 309 19.20 -2.33 5.63
N ASP A 310 19.94 -1.74 6.56
CA ASP A 310 20.17 -2.29 7.90
C ASP A 310 18.90 -2.20 8.74
N VAL A 311 18.09 -1.14 8.56
CA VAL A 311 16.73 -1.06 9.12
C VAL A 311 15.86 -2.23 8.66
N SER A 312 15.94 -2.58 7.36
CA SER A 312 15.15 -3.68 6.83
C SER A 312 15.58 -5.02 7.42
N VAL A 313 16.90 -5.23 7.54
CA VAL A 313 17.48 -6.45 8.14
C VAL A 313 17.12 -6.54 9.63
N ALA A 314 17.29 -5.46 10.40
CA ALA A 314 16.99 -5.45 11.83
C ALA A 314 15.52 -5.78 12.12
N ILE A 315 14.58 -5.17 11.39
CA ILE A 315 13.15 -5.47 11.53
C ILE A 315 12.87 -6.92 11.13
N SER A 316 13.42 -7.38 10.00
CA SER A 316 13.21 -8.76 9.52
C SER A 316 13.68 -9.81 10.53
N ASN A 317 14.89 -9.63 11.07
CA ASN A 317 15.47 -10.54 12.06
C ASN A 317 14.66 -10.54 13.36
N LEU A 318 14.27 -9.35 13.85
CA LEU A 318 13.46 -9.25 15.06
C LEU A 318 12.09 -9.92 14.87
N THR A 319 11.44 -9.72 13.72
CA THR A 319 10.17 -10.40 13.46
C THR A 319 10.33 -11.91 13.34
N GLU A 320 11.42 -12.40 12.75
CA GLU A 320 11.71 -13.83 12.66
C GLU A 320 11.89 -14.47 14.04
N GLU A 321 12.59 -13.78 14.94
CA GLU A 321 12.72 -14.21 16.34
C GLU A 321 11.37 -14.29 17.06
N LEU A 322 10.48 -13.32 16.81
CA LEU A 322 9.20 -13.22 17.50
C LEU A 322 8.10 -14.13 16.94
N THR A 323 8.12 -14.38 15.63
CA THR A 323 7.00 -15.02 14.91
C THR A 323 7.40 -16.30 14.20
N GLY A 324 8.69 -16.63 14.13
CA GLY A 324 9.23 -17.74 13.35
C GLY A 324 9.33 -17.47 11.85
N GLU A 325 9.00 -16.25 11.39
CA GLU A 325 9.00 -15.87 9.98
C GLU A 325 9.58 -14.46 9.78
N PRO A 326 10.45 -14.25 8.77
CA PRO A 326 11.07 -12.96 8.52
C PRO A 326 10.11 -12.00 7.79
N TRP A 327 9.59 -11.00 8.52
CA TRP A 327 8.70 -9.97 7.98
C TRP A 327 9.43 -8.66 7.72
N THR A 328 9.30 -8.14 6.50
CA THR A 328 9.97 -6.89 6.15
C THR A 328 9.11 -5.66 6.54
N PRO A 329 9.70 -4.46 6.62
CA PRO A 329 8.92 -3.22 6.77
C PRO A 329 7.88 -3.00 5.67
N THR A 330 8.08 -3.61 4.49
CA THR A 330 7.10 -3.56 3.40
C THR A 330 5.87 -4.41 3.73
N ASP A 331 6.05 -5.58 4.34
CA ASP A 331 4.97 -6.48 4.75
C ASP A 331 4.17 -5.91 5.93
N LEU A 332 4.87 -5.35 6.93
CA LEU A 332 4.23 -4.60 8.02
C LEU A 332 3.39 -3.44 7.50
N ARG A 333 3.89 -2.76 6.46
CA ARG A 333 3.18 -1.68 5.78
C ARG A 333 1.94 -2.17 5.02
N HIS A 334 2.01 -3.29 4.32
CA HIS A 334 0.86 -3.90 3.65
C HIS A 334 -0.18 -4.37 4.67
N THR A 335 0.26 -5.00 5.75
CA THR A 335 -0.57 -5.45 6.87
C THR A 335 -1.29 -4.29 7.54
N GLY A 336 -0.59 -3.22 7.91
CA GLY A 336 -1.21 -2.04 8.52
C GLY A 336 -2.23 -1.36 7.61
N ALA A 337 -1.96 -1.33 6.30
CA ALA A 337 -2.89 -0.81 5.31
C ALA A 337 -4.15 -1.68 5.17
N GLN A 338 -4.00 -3.01 5.14
CA GLN A 338 -5.11 -3.93 5.12
C GLN A 338 -5.97 -3.80 6.39
N ARG A 339 -5.34 -3.75 7.56
CA ARG A 339 -6.01 -3.54 8.86
C ARG A 339 -6.85 -2.26 8.87
N LEU A 340 -6.33 -1.16 8.30
CA LEU A 340 -7.09 0.09 8.18
C LEU A 340 -8.26 -0.03 7.19
N ALA A 341 -8.08 -0.73 6.06
CA ALA A 341 -9.16 -0.98 5.11
C ALA A 341 -10.28 -1.83 5.73
N ASP A 342 -9.92 -2.87 6.48
CA ASP A 342 -10.86 -3.74 7.21
C ASP A 342 -11.59 -2.97 8.32
N ALA A 343 -10.90 -2.06 9.01
CA ALA A 343 -11.49 -1.12 9.96
C ALA A 343 -12.45 -0.09 9.32
N GLY A 344 -12.55 -0.06 7.98
CA GLY A 344 -13.45 0.84 7.25
C GLY A 344 -12.89 2.25 7.04
N ALA A 345 -11.57 2.44 7.12
CA ALA A 345 -10.94 3.71 6.76
C ALA A 345 -11.31 4.11 5.32
N SER A 346 -11.35 5.41 5.03
CA SER A 346 -11.61 5.90 3.67
C SER A 346 -10.39 5.75 2.76
N ARG A 347 -10.60 5.70 1.43
CA ARG A 347 -9.49 5.67 0.45
C ARG A 347 -8.53 6.84 0.63
N ALA A 348 -9.06 8.01 0.99
CA ALA A 348 -8.25 9.19 1.26
C ALA A 348 -7.35 8.98 2.49
N SER A 349 -7.93 8.50 3.59
CA SER A 349 -7.21 8.17 4.82
C SER A 349 -6.15 7.10 4.58
N LEU A 350 -6.46 6.05 3.82
CA LEU A 350 -5.51 4.98 3.49
C LEU A 350 -4.38 5.48 2.57
N THR A 351 -4.70 6.34 1.62
CA THR A 351 -3.71 6.98 0.73
C THR A 351 -2.75 7.88 1.51
N GLU A 352 -3.27 8.63 2.49
CA GLU A 352 -2.48 9.46 3.39
C GLU A 352 -1.58 8.59 4.30
N TYR A 353 -2.13 7.55 4.91
CA TYR A 353 -1.39 6.59 5.72
C TYR A 353 -0.22 5.96 4.95
N LEU A 354 -0.48 5.55 3.70
CA LEU A 354 0.56 5.03 2.81
C LEU A 354 1.49 6.13 2.27
N GLY A 355 1.13 7.40 2.35
CA GLY A 355 1.85 8.46 1.67
C GLY A 355 1.93 8.20 0.16
N HIS A 356 0.86 7.73 -0.47
CA HIS A 356 0.73 7.60 -1.92
C HIS A 356 0.19 8.88 -2.57
N ALA A 357 0.70 9.24 -3.74
CA ALA A 357 0.20 10.42 -4.47
C ALA A 357 -1.12 10.13 -5.20
N SER A 358 -1.33 8.88 -5.60
CA SER A 358 -2.54 8.42 -6.26
C SER A 358 -3.42 7.62 -5.31
N LYS A 359 -4.73 7.86 -5.38
CA LYS A 359 -5.75 7.11 -4.63
C LYS A 359 -5.93 5.68 -5.14
N HIS A 360 -5.57 5.40 -6.40
CA HIS A 360 -5.72 4.07 -7.00
C HIS A 360 -4.89 2.98 -6.33
N ALA A 361 -3.77 3.35 -5.72
CA ALA A 361 -2.96 2.40 -4.99
C ALA A 361 -3.66 1.88 -3.72
N ALA A 362 -4.68 2.57 -3.22
CA ALA A 362 -5.48 2.13 -2.09
C ALA A 362 -6.55 1.11 -2.49
N ASP A 363 -7.00 1.09 -3.75
CA ASP A 363 -8.08 0.22 -4.24
C ASP A 363 -7.77 -1.27 -4.01
N VAL A 364 -6.50 -1.64 -4.18
CA VAL A 364 -6.01 -3.01 -4.00
C VAL A 364 -6.35 -3.59 -2.62
N TYR A 365 -6.34 -2.78 -1.55
CA TYR A 365 -6.64 -3.27 -0.19
C TYR A 365 -8.16 -3.43 0.06
N TYR A 366 -9.00 -2.73 -0.71
CA TYR A 366 -10.45 -2.90 -0.63
C TYR A 366 -10.90 -4.12 -1.42
N ASP A 367 -10.33 -4.33 -2.61
CA ASP A 367 -10.69 -5.45 -3.48
C ASP A 367 -10.43 -6.80 -2.82
N ASN A 368 -9.42 -6.87 -1.93
CA ASN A 368 -9.03 -8.10 -1.23
C ASN A 368 -9.57 -8.20 0.20
N SER A 369 -10.30 -7.21 0.72
CA SER A 369 -10.77 -7.24 2.11
C SER A 369 -11.95 -8.21 2.27
N PRO A 370 -11.79 -9.35 2.97
CA PRO A 370 -12.88 -10.27 3.22
C PRO A 370 -13.91 -9.64 4.14
N VAL A 371 -13.50 -8.70 5.02
CA VAL A 371 -14.39 -7.94 5.91
C VAL A 371 -15.26 -6.97 5.11
N GLN A 372 -14.74 -6.33 4.07
CA GLN A 372 -15.57 -5.50 3.17
C GLN A 372 -16.47 -6.37 2.31
N GLY A 373 -15.98 -7.52 1.81
CA GLY A 373 -16.80 -8.53 1.13
C GLY A 373 -17.91 -9.07 2.03
N GLN A 374 -17.63 -9.34 3.30
CA GLN A 374 -18.60 -9.76 4.31
C GLN A 374 -19.56 -8.63 4.65
N ARG A 375 -19.11 -7.38 4.80
CA ARG A 375 -20.00 -6.22 5.00
C ARG A 375 -20.92 -6.02 3.81
N ILE A 376 -20.42 -6.21 2.59
CA ILE A 376 -21.23 -6.21 1.38
C ILE A 376 -22.19 -7.40 1.43
N ASN A 377 -21.75 -8.62 1.75
CA ASN A 377 -22.61 -9.79 1.85
C ASN A 377 -23.65 -9.69 2.98
N GLU A 378 -23.35 -8.99 4.08
CA GLU A 378 -24.26 -8.66 5.17
C GLU A 378 -25.25 -7.57 4.74
N ALA A 379 -24.77 -6.55 4.02
CA ALA A 379 -25.62 -5.49 3.45
C ALA A 379 -26.56 -6.01 2.35
N LEU A 380 -26.09 -6.97 1.57
CA LEU A 380 -26.85 -7.73 0.58
C LEU A 380 -27.66 -8.86 1.21
N ALA A 381 -27.34 -9.18 2.46
CA ALA A 381 -27.85 -10.26 3.26
C ALA A 381 -27.90 -11.63 2.54
N ILE A 382 -26.79 -11.94 1.89
CA ILE A 382 -26.55 -13.16 1.11
C ILE A 382 -26.00 -14.29 2.01
N SER A 383 -25.57 -14.02 3.25
CA SER A 383 -24.99 -15.04 4.13
C SER A 383 -26.05 -15.79 4.97
N PRO A 384 -26.09 -17.14 4.93
CA PRO A 384 -26.94 -17.97 5.79
C PRO A 384 -26.53 -17.98 7.28
N ILE A 385 -25.37 -17.40 7.63
CA ILE A 385 -24.70 -17.65 8.91
C ILE A 385 -25.34 -16.88 10.09
N TYR A 386 -26.14 -15.84 9.82
CA TYR A 386 -26.76 -15.03 10.87
C TYR A 386 -28.22 -15.39 11.21
N ALA A 387 -28.71 -16.55 10.76
CA ALA A 387 -30.01 -17.07 11.20
C ALA A 387 -30.07 -17.42 12.70
N ASN A 388 -28.93 -17.47 13.42
CA ASN A 388 -28.88 -18.13 14.74
C ASN A 388 -28.44 -17.30 15.95
N VAL A 389 -28.49 -15.96 15.92
CA VAL A 389 -28.24 -15.16 17.14
C VAL A 389 -29.32 -14.10 17.37
N ALA A 390 -30.53 -14.56 17.71
CA ALA A 390 -31.44 -13.91 18.67
C ALA A 390 -32.64 -14.81 18.96
N LYS A 391 -32.44 -15.87 19.76
CA LYS A 391 -33.55 -16.53 20.46
C LYS A 391 -34.05 -15.60 21.58
N ILE A 392 -34.70 -14.47 21.25
CA ILE A 392 -35.30 -13.56 22.25
C ILE A 392 -36.62 -12.97 21.72
N SER A 393 -37.68 -13.72 22.05
CA SER A 393 -38.99 -13.26 22.50
C SER A 393 -39.92 -12.48 21.56
N SER A 394 -41.12 -13.07 21.41
CA SER A 394 -42.43 -12.41 21.49
C SER A 394 -42.92 -11.59 20.29
N TYR A 395 -43.04 -12.20 19.11
CA TYR A 395 -44.09 -11.79 18.19
C TYR A 395 -45.37 -12.51 18.57
N LYS A 396 -46.33 -11.80 19.15
CA LYS A 396 -47.73 -12.25 19.09
C LYS A 396 -48.14 -12.12 17.62
N THR A 397 -48.24 -13.23 16.91
CA THR A 397 -48.68 -13.26 15.51
C THR A 397 -50.20 -13.07 15.45
N ILE A 398 -50.70 -12.57 14.33
CA ILE A 398 -52.15 -12.42 14.09
C ILE A 398 -52.55 -13.26 12.88
N THR A 399 -53.70 -13.92 12.92
CA THR A 399 -54.23 -14.65 11.76
C THR A 399 -54.90 -13.70 10.78
N GLU A 400 -55.07 -14.15 9.53
CA GLU A 400 -55.70 -13.33 8.50
C GLU A 400 -57.17 -13.00 8.81
N SER A 401 -57.87 -13.92 9.47
CA SER A 401 -59.26 -13.72 9.91
C SER A 401 -59.38 -12.65 11.00
N GLU A 402 -58.48 -12.65 11.98
CA GLU A 402 -58.42 -11.66 13.05
C GLU A 402 -58.00 -10.29 12.52
N LEU A 403 -57.02 -10.25 11.60
CA LEU A 403 -56.56 -9.00 10.99
C LEU A 403 -57.69 -8.29 10.22
N ARG A 404 -58.49 -9.04 9.47
CA ARG A 404 -59.66 -8.50 8.73
C ARG A 404 -60.79 -8.03 9.66
N GLY A 405 -60.90 -8.61 10.86
CA GLY A 405 -61.87 -8.23 11.88
C GLY A 405 -61.49 -6.96 12.67
N LEU A 406 -60.24 -6.49 12.56
CA LEU A 406 -59.79 -5.25 13.20
C LEU A 406 -60.21 -4.02 12.40
N LYS A 407 -60.43 -2.90 13.11
CA LYS A 407 -60.67 -1.58 12.50
C LYS A 407 -59.53 -1.23 11.54
N GLY A 408 -59.85 -0.57 10.43
CA GLY A 408 -58.85 -0.20 9.41
C GLY A 408 -57.65 0.57 9.96
N ASP A 409 -57.84 1.37 11.01
CA ASP A 409 -56.76 2.09 11.69
C ASP A 409 -55.74 1.17 12.37
N ASN A 410 -56.13 -0.05 12.77
CA ASN A 410 -55.26 -1.03 13.40
C ASN A 410 -54.61 -1.98 12.39
N GLN A 411 -55.02 -1.96 11.12
CA GLN A 411 -54.39 -2.75 10.06
C GLN A 411 -53.21 -1.97 9.49
N VAL A 412 -52.02 -2.58 9.39
CA VAL A 412 -50.82 -1.90 8.89
C VAL A 412 -50.84 -1.85 7.36
N GLY A 413 -50.72 -0.64 6.82
CA GLY A 413 -50.71 -0.36 5.39
C GLY A 413 -49.93 0.91 5.06
N ALA A 414 -48.91 0.80 4.21
CA ALA A 414 -48.10 1.93 3.73
C ALA A 414 -47.45 1.63 2.37
N ALA A 415 -46.87 2.65 1.74
CA ALA A 415 -46.09 2.50 0.50
C ALA A 415 -44.68 3.12 0.62
N PRO A 416 -43.82 2.65 1.55
CA PRO A 416 -42.48 3.21 1.73
C PRO A 416 -41.67 3.07 0.44
N HIS A 417 -41.08 4.18 -0.02
CA HIS A 417 -40.31 4.24 -1.27
C HIS A 417 -41.07 3.70 -2.51
N GLY A 418 -42.41 3.80 -2.51
CA GLY A 418 -43.25 3.32 -3.62
C GLY A 418 -43.53 1.80 -3.59
N ILE A 419 -43.07 1.08 -2.56
CA ILE A 419 -43.32 -0.36 -2.41
C ILE A 419 -44.60 -0.56 -1.59
N PRO A 420 -45.69 -1.10 -2.17
CA PRO A 420 -46.93 -1.30 -1.45
C PRO A 420 -46.78 -2.39 -0.38
N MET A 421 -47.00 -2.03 0.88
CA MET A 421 -46.96 -2.91 2.05
C MET A 421 -48.27 -2.81 2.81
N ALA A 422 -49.29 -3.52 2.33
CA ALA A 422 -50.60 -3.62 2.97
C ALA A 422 -50.84 -5.04 3.49
N GLY A 423 -51.52 -5.16 4.63
CA GLY A 423 -51.89 -6.47 5.18
C GLY A 423 -50.72 -7.22 5.82
N ILE A 424 -49.61 -6.54 6.12
CA ILE A 424 -48.42 -7.17 6.73
C ILE A 424 -48.62 -7.51 8.21
N GLY A 425 -49.68 -7.01 8.86
CA GLY A 425 -49.97 -7.28 10.27
C GLY A 425 -50.80 -6.17 10.90
N SER A 426 -50.97 -6.24 12.22
CA SER A 426 -51.72 -5.25 12.99
C SER A 426 -50.85 -4.40 13.90
N CYS A 427 -51.34 -3.20 14.22
CA CYS A 427 -50.75 -2.30 15.19
C CYS A 427 -51.67 -2.17 16.40
N GLN A 428 -51.14 -2.46 17.59
CA GLN A 428 -51.89 -2.34 18.85
C GLN A 428 -52.21 -0.88 19.21
N LEU A 429 -51.51 0.10 18.63
CA LEU A 429 -51.72 1.53 18.89
C LEU A 429 -52.72 2.19 17.93
N GLY A 430 -52.87 1.66 16.71
CA GLY A 430 -53.53 2.35 15.59
C GLY A 430 -52.55 3.24 14.80
N GLN A 431 -52.69 3.28 13.47
CA GLN A 431 -51.81 4.02 12.57
C GLN A 431 -52.03 5.54 12.67
N SER A 432 -53.26 5.99 12.90
CA SER A 432 -53.61 7.41 13.08
C SER A 432 -52.90 8.07 14.26
N LEU A 433 -52.51 7.27 15.26
CA LEU A 433 -51.81 7.69 16.47
C LEU A 433 -50.30 7.38 16.43
N CYS A 434 -49.79 6.84 15.33
CA CYS A 434 -48.40 6.44 15.19
C CYS A 434 -47.54 7.59 14.66
N LEU A 435 -46.50 7.96 15.41
CA LEU A 435 -45.52 8.96 15.00
C LEU A 435 -44.35 8.40 14.16
N LYS A 436 -44.35 7.09 13.88
CA LYS A 436 -43.32 6.41 13.06
C LYS A 436 -43.82 6.21 11.64
N ASN A 437 -42.89 6.08 10.68
CA ASN A 437 -43.23 5.76 9.29
C ASN A 437 -43.73 4.30 9.17
N PRO A 438 -45.02 4.06 8.89
CA PRO A 438 -45.58 2.71 8.88
C PRO A 438 -45.03 1.85 7.72
N GLY A 439 -45.15 0.53 7.83
CA GLY A 439 -44.52 -0.43 6.90
C GLY A 439 -43.13 -0.82 7.39
N LEU A 440 -42.09 -0.04 7.06
CA LEU A 440 -40.70 -0.36 7.41
C LEU A 440 -40.46 -0.36 8.93
N SER A 441 -40.90 0.68 9.63
CA SER A 441 -40.65 0.83 11.07
C SER A 441 -41.47 -0.14 11.93
N CYS A 442 -42.46 -0.83 11.34
CA CYS A 442 -43.32 -1.76 12.06
C CYS A 442 -42.55 -3.00 12.51
N TYR A 443 -41.66 -3.53 11.66
CA TYR A 443 -40.87 -4.73 11.96
C TYR A 443 -39.91 -4.55 13.15
N THR A 444 -39.57 -3.32 13.52
CA THR A 444 -38.74 -3.00 14.69
C THR A 444 -39.55 -2.44 15.85
N CYS A 445 -40.89 -2.42 15.75
CA CYS A 445 -41.79 -1.85 16.74
C CYS A 445 -42.39 -2.93 17.64
N SER A 446 -42.27 -2.79 18.95
CA SER A 446 -42.82 -3.74 19.93
C SER A 446 -44.36 -3.85 19.93
N LYS A 447 -45.06 -2.87 19.34
CA LYS A 447 -46.54 -2.85 19.23
C LYS A 447 -47.06 -3.50 17.93
N PHE A 448 -46.17 -4.02 17.09
CA PHE A 448 -46.50 -4.65 15.83
C PHE A 448 -46.73 -6.15 16.04
N MET A 449 -47.85 -6.65 15.52
CA MET A 449 -48.19 -8.07 15.48
C MET A 449 -48.19 -8.52 14.02
N PRO A 450 -47.13 -9.24 13.56
CA PRO A 450 -47.02 -9.66 12.16
C PRO A 450 -48.09 -10.68 11.79
N LEU A 451 -48.56 -10.63 10.55
CA LEU A 451 -49.49 -11.63 10.01
C LEU A 451 -48.80 -13.00 9.98
N ALA A 452 -49.49 -14.07 10.39
CA ALA A 452 -49.01 -15.44 10.37
C ALA A 452 -48.92 -16.04 8.94
N ASN A 453 -48.33 -15.29 8.00
CA ASN A 453 -48.09 -15.69 6.62
C ASN A 453 -46.69 -15.22 6.16
N PRO A 454 -45.69 -16.12 6.14
CA PRO A 454 -44.32 -15.79 5.74
C PRO A 454 -44.22 -15.16 4.34
N SER A 455 -45.09 -15.57 3.41
CA SER A 455 -45.03 -15.12 2.01
C SER A 455 -45.22 -13.61 1.84
N VAL A 456 -46.08 -13.00 2.67
CA VAL A 456 -46.36 -11.56 2.66
C VAL A 456 -45.14 -10.77 3.12
N HIS A 457 -44.43 -11.27 4.11
CA HIS A 457 -43.20 -10.65 4.61
C HIS A 457 -42.00 -10.89 3.69
N LYS A 458 -41.92 -12.05 3.02
CA LYS A 458 -40.94 -12.32 1.95
C LYS A 458 -41.11 -11.32 0.79
N GLN A 459 -42.33 -11.07 0.33
CA GLN A 459 -42.60 -10.07 -0.72
C GLN A 459 -42.22 -8.65 -0.29
N ALA A 460 -42.52 -8.25 0.95
CA ALA A 460 -42.10 -6.95 1.47
C ALA A 460 -40.56 -6.80 1.50
N LEU A 461 -39.85 -7.85 1.91
CA LEU A 461 -38.38 -7.88 1.94
C LEU A 461 -37.77 -7.79 0.53
N GLU A 462 -38.30 -8.55 -0.43
CA GLU A 462 -37.86 -8.50 -1.84
C GLU A 462 -38.11 -7.13 -2.47
N GLY A 463 -39.21 -6.46 -2.13
CA GLY A 463 -39.49 -5.11 -2.61
C GLY A 463 -38.50 -4.05 -2.10
N VAL A 464 -38.03 -4.18 -0.86
CA VAL A 464 -37.12 -3.19 -0.22
C VAL A 464 -35.66 -3.37 -0.62
N ARG A 465 -35.24 -4.61 -0.93
CA ARG A 465 -33.84 -4.94 -1.25
C ARG A 465 -33.25 -4.08 -2.39
N PRO A 466 -33.94 -3.83 -3.53
CA PRO A 466 -33.46 -2.92 -4.57
C PRO A 466 -33.25 -1.47 -4.10
N VAL A 467 -34.05 -0.99 -3.16
CA VAL A 467 -33.92 0.38 -2.63
C VAL A 467 -32.68 0.49 -1.74
N VAL A 468 -32.39 -0.53 -0.92
CA VAL A 468 -31.15 -0.60 -0.13
C VAL A 468 -29.92 -0.58 -1.05
N LEU A 469 -29.97 -1.33 -2.16
CA LEU A 469 -28.91 -1.36 -3.15
C LEU A 469 -28.66 0.01 -3.80
N GLN A 470 -29.72 0.75 -4.11
CA GLN A 470 -29.61 2.11 -4.65
C GLN A 470 -28.96 3.08 -3.66
N PHE A 471 -29.37 3.05 -2.39
CA PHE A 471 -28.75 3.89 -1.35
C PHE A 471 -27.29 3.49 -1.06
N ALA A 472 -26.96 2.19 -1.10
CA ALA A 472 -25.59 1.71 -0.97
C ALA A 472 -24.71 2.14 -2.17
N ALA A 473 -25.25 2.09 -3.39
CA ALA A 473 -24.55 2.51 -4.60
C ALA A 473 -24.38 4.04 -4.68
N ALA A 474 -25.34 4.81 -4.17
CA ALA A 474 -25.25 6.27 -4.07
C ALA A 474 -24.26 6.73 -2.97
N ALA A 475 -24.03 5.90 -1.94
CA ALA A 475 -23.09 6.17 -0.86
C ALA A 475 -21.61 5.94 -1.24
N ARG A 476 -21.26 5.85 -2.55
CA ARG A 476 -19.89 5.67 -3.09
C ARG A 476 -18.93 6.84 -2.82
N GLY A 477 -18.99 7.49 -1.66
CA GLY A 477 -17.99 8.49 -1.30
C GLY A 477 -18.18 9.29 -0.03
N ASN A 478 -19.32 9.28 0.66
CA ASN A 478 -19.50 10.08 1.88
C ASN A 478 -20.43 9.38 2.89
N ALA A 479 -20.07 9.52 4.17
CA ALA A 479 -20.74 9.10 5.40
C ALA A 479 -21.99 8.21 5.25
N ILE A 480 -21.96 7.04 5.91
CA ILE A 480 -23.10 6.12 6.08
C ILE A 480 -24.39 6.95 6.26
N SER A 481 -25.25 6.96 5.25
CA SER A 481 -26.51 7.71 5.32
C SER A 481 -27.37 7.12 6.43
N PRO A 482 -27.94 7.95 7.33
CA PRO A 482 -28.91 7.47 8.33
C PRO A 482 -30.04 6.65 7.71
N ALA A 483 -30.44 6.97 6.47
CA ALA A 483 -31.44 6.20 5.73
C ALA A 483 -30.98 4.77 5.39
N TYR A 484 -29.70 4.59 5.06
CA TYR A 484 -29.14 3.26 4.79
C TYR A 484 -29.13 2.38 6.05
N VAL A 485 -28.75 2.95 7.20
CA VAL A 485 -28.78 2.23 8.50
C VAL A 485 -30.21 1.85 8.88
N GLN A 486 -31.16 2.76 8.70
CA GLN A 486 -32.57 2.52 9.00
C GLN A 486 -33.17 1.44 8.09
N LEU A 487 -32.88 1.48 6.79
CA LEU A 487 -33.36 0.47 5.84
C LEU A 487 -32.74 -0.91 6.08
N ARG A 488 -31.44 -0.97 6.41
CA ARG A 488 -30.77 -2.22 6.82
C ARG A 488 -31.45 -2.83 8.05
N ALA A 489 -31.63 -2.04 9.11
CA ALA A 489 -32.28 -2.51 10.33
C ALA A 489 -33.71 -3.02 10.09
N ALA A 490 -34.44 -2.39 9.17
CA ALA A 490 -35.77 -2.85 8.75
C ALA A 490 -35.69 -4.19 8.01
N CYS A 491 -34.79 -4.36 7.03
CA CYS A 491 -34.60 -5.63 6.31
C CYS A 491 -34.22 -6.79 7.24
N ASP A 492 -33.34 -6.55 8.21
CA ASP A 492 -32.94 -7.58 9.18
C ASP A 492 -34.07 -7.93 10.15
N ALA A 493 -34.96 -6.97 10.46
CA ALA A 493 -36.17 -7.24 11.24
C ALA A 493 -37.23 -8.02 10.42
N MET A 494 -37.41 -7.70 9.14
CA MET A 494 -38.28 -8.45 8.22
C MET A 494 -37.84 -9.89 8.06
N ARG A 495 -36.53 -10.13 7.88
CA ARG A 495 -35.97 -11.49 7.77
C ARG A 495 -36.25 -12.31 9.02
N ARG A 496 -36.02 -11.74 10.21
CA ARG A 496 -36.31 -12.42 11.49
C ARG A 496 -37.78 -12.82 11.64
N VAL A 497 -38.70 -11.98 11.17
CA VAL A 497 -40.14 -12.34 11.15
C VAL A 497 -40.41 -13.47 10.17
N VAL A 498 -39.81 -13.45 8.98
CA VAL A 498 -39.94 -14.53 8.00
C VAL A 498 -39.41 -15.85 8.54
N GLU A 499 -38.18 -15.85 9.08
CA GLU A 499 -37.53 -17.05 9.63
C GLU A 499 -38.30 -17.62 10.82
N GLY A 500 -38.77 -16.76 11.74
CA GLY A 500 -39.58 -17.21 12.87
C GLY A 500 -40.93 -17.82 12.46
N LEU A 501 -41.58 -17.28 11.43
CA LEU A 501 -42.83 -17.83 10.92
C LEU A 501 -42.65 -19.11 10.09
N ASP A 502 -41.50 -19.27 9.42
CA ASP A 502 -41.14 -20.50 8.72
C ASP A 502 -40.81 -21.62 9.73
N SER A 503 -40.05 -21.33 10.80
CA SER A 503 -39.75 -22.32 11.86
C SER A 503 -41.01 -22.76 12.62
N ASP A 504 -41.92 -21.84 12.95
CA ASP A 504 -43.16 -22.16 13.65
C ASP A 504 -44.12 -23.03 12.79
N ARG A 505 -43.95 -23.05 11.46
CA ARG A 505 -44.69 -23.94 10.55
C ARG A 505 -44.08 -25.33 10.48
N GLU A 506 -42.76 -25.43 10.45
CA GLU A 506 -42.04 -26.72 10.44
C GLU A 506 -42.23 -27.51 11.74
N ASP A 507 -42.44 -26.82 12.87
CA ASP A 507 -42.74 -27.45 14.17
C ASP A 507 -44.22 -27.89 14.34
N GLN A 508 -45.11 -27.55 13.40
CA GLN A 508 -46.56 -27.86 13.44
C GLN A 508 -47.00 -28.92 12.40
N GLU A 509 -46.12 -29.32 11.49
CA GLU A 509 -46.27 -30.48 10.58
C GLU A 509 -45.59 -31.73 11.17
#